data_AF-A0A926AJU7-F1
#
_entry.id   AF-A0A926AJU7-F1
#
_cell.length_a   1.000
_cell.length_b   1.000
_cell.length_c   1.000
_cell.angle_alpha   90.00
_cell.angle_beta   90.00
_cell.angle_gamma   90.00
#
_symmetry.space_group_name_H-M   'P 1'
#
loop_
_entity.id
_entity.type
_entity.pdbx_description
1 polymer ?
#
loop_
_entity_poly.entity_id
_entity_poly.type
_entity_poly.pdbx_seq_one_letter_code
_entity_poly.pdbx_strand_id
1 'polypeptide(L)'
;MPRIVDYEQVLEQMSAQRMKCLYHNSGSFGFHDGAAVQICGWIGPEDASIRHEALAQARPAPPPYEENLARLFERAWTELLPGPLWIMPASHWAYELEFGNADWMPAALREIKIDSADLQFRNNGAAIEFEMNESANASQFVERLLEHLAGSDFTLAFPGKPVICTLHHHKQLWWQAIDPTLINELRRLL
;
A
#
# COMPACT_ATOMS: atom_id res chain seq x y z
N MET A 1 0.34 6.82 -17.84
CA MET A 1 -0.27 5.48 -17.66
C MET A 1 0.59 4.76 -16.64
N PRO A 2 0.00 4.01 -15.69
CA PRO A 2 0.80 3.31 -14.69
C PRO A 2 1.79 2.37 -15.37
N ARG A 3 2.97 2.21 -14.78
CA ARG A 3 4.03 1.34 -15.32
C ARG A 3 4.50 0.32 -14.29
N ILE A 4 5.05 -0.78 -14.77
CA ILE A 4 5.69 -1.77 -13.89
C ILE A 4 7.13 -1.32 -13.61
N VAL A 5 7.52 -1.36 -12.34
CA VAL A 5 8.90 -1.12 -11.87
C VAL A 5 9.48 -2.46 -11.46
N ASP A 6 10.62 -2.82 -12.06
CA ASP A 6 11.29 -4.07 -11.74
C ASP A 6 11.77 -4.09 -10.29
N TYR A 7 11.71 -5.28 -9.69
CA TYR A 7 11.98 -5.47 -8.27
C TYR A 7 13.40 -5.04 -7.85
N GLU A 8 14.38 -5.14 -8.75
CA GLU A 8 15.75 -4.66 -8.48
C GLU A 8 15.78 -3.15 -8.22
N GLN A 9 15.02 -2.37 -9.01
CA GLN A 9 14.89 -0.92 -8.82
C GLN A 9 14.09 -0.60 -7.54
N VAL A 10 13.07 -1.42 -7.23
CA VAL A 10 12.34 -1.30 -5.97
C VAL A 10 13.28 -1.50 -4.78
N LEU A 11 14.08 -2.57 -4.78
CA LEU A 11 15.05 -2.86 -3.73
C LEU A 11 16.09 -1.76 -3.56
N GLU A 12 16.66 -1.27 -4.66
CA GLU A 12 17.64 -0.19 -4.65
C GLU A 12 17.05 1.06 -3.98
N GLN A 13 15.87 1.50 -4.43
CA GLN A 13 15.27 2.72 -3.92
C GLN A 13 14.75 2.60 -2.49
N MET A 14 14.14 1.48 -2.12
CA MET A 14 13.69 1.26 -0.74
C MET A 14 14.89 1.19 0.22
N SER A 15 15.99 0.57 -0.20
CA SER A 15 17.24 0.52 0.57
C SER A 15 17.87 1.90 0.73
N ALA A 16 17.88 2.74 -0.31
CA ALA A 16 18.32 4.13 -0.24
C ALA A 16 17.53 4.97 0.78
N GLN A 17 16.28 4.58 1.06
CA GLN A 17 15.39 5.20 2.04
C GLN A 17 15.49 4.58 3.44
N ARG A 18 16.51 3.74 3.69
CA ARG A 18 16.73 3.02 4.96
C ARG A 18 15.58 2.06 5.31
N MET A 19 14.99 1.44 4.29
CA MET A 19 14.04 0.34 4.46
C MET A 19 14.68 -0.97 4.01
N LYS A 20 14.26 -2.06 4.65
CA LYS A 20 14.64 -3.43 4.31
C LYS A 20 13.41 -4.21 3.88
N CYS A 21 13.61 -5.09 2.91
CA CYS A 21 12.62 -6.11 2.59
C CYS A 21 12.52 -7.10 3.76
N LEU A 22 11.30 -7.35 4.26
CA LEU A 22 11.04 -8.18 5.44
C LEU A 22 10.87 -9.66 5.11
N TYR A 23 10.50 -9.96 3.86
CA TYR A 23 10.37 -11.32 3.36
C TYR A 23 10.98 -11.42 1.97
N HIS A 24 11.79 -12.44 1.73
CA HIS A 24 12.58 -12.54 0.51
C HIS A 24 11.71 -12.45 -0.76
N ASN A 25 12.14 -11.64 -1.73
CA ASN A 25 11.44 -11.40 -2.98
C ASN A 25 10.00 -10.91 -2.80
N SER A 26 9.71 -10.09 -1.80
CA SER A 26 8.36 -9.58 -1.61
C SER A 26 8.26 -8.06 -1.62
N GLY A 27 7.04 -7.56 -1.74
CA GLY A 27 6.75 -6.15 -1.52
C GLY A 27 6.61 -5.78 -0.03
N SER A 28 6.87 -6.71 0.90
CA SER A 28 6.85 -6.41 2.33
C SER A 28 8.12 -5.67 2.72
N PHE A 29 8.01 -4.36 2.97
CA PHE A 29 9.11 -3.51 3.42
C PHE A 29 8.85 -2.96 4.81
N GLY A 30 9.92 -2.70 5.55
CA GLY A 30 9.88 -2.01 6.83
C GLY A 30 11.17 -1.23 7.07
N PHE A 31 11.17 -0.36 8.06
CA PHE A 31 12.38 0.38 8.43
C PHE A 31 13.44 -0.54 9.06
N HIS A 32 14.72 -0.16 8.95
CA HIS A 32 15.78 -0.83 9.70
C HIS A 32 15.57 -0.76 11.21
N ASP A 33 16.18 -1.69 11.93
CA ASP A 33 16.09 -1.75 13.38
C ASP A 33 16.68 -0.47 14.01
N GLY A 34 16.01 0.05 15.04
CA GLY A 34 16.40 1.29 15.71
C GLY A 34 15.90 2.59 15.05
N ALA A 35 15.20 2.52 13.91
CA ALA A 35 14.49 3.68 13.38
C ALA A 35 13.39 4.14 14.35
N ALA A 36 13.28 5.45 14.57
CA ALA A 36 12.24 6.04 15.42
C ALA A 36 10.90 6.12 14.68
N VAL A 37 10.35 4.96 14.29
CA VAL A 37 9.13 4.86 13.49
C VAL A 37 7.91 5.31 14.30
N GLN A 38 7.08 6.12 13.65
CA GLN A 38 5.76 6.53 14.11
C GLN A 38 4.69 5.84 13.26
N ILE A 39 3.55 5.50 13.87
CA ILE A 39 2.49 4.70 13.22
C ILE A 39 1.15 5.43 13.31
N CYS A 40 0.33 5.32 12.27
CA CYS A 40 -1.07 5.70 12.26
C CYS A 40 -1.87 4.68 11.44
N GLY A 41 -2.90 4.09 12.03
CA GLY A 41 -3.83 3.20 11.33
C GLY A 41 -5.13 3.91 11.00
N TRP A 42 -5.60 3.83 9.76
CA TRP A 42 -6.98 4.14 9.41
C TRP A 42 -7.73 2.82 9.21
N ILE A 43 -8.78 2.61 10.01
CA ILE A 43 -9.47 1.32 10.12
C ILE A 43 -10.91 1.51 9.66
N GLY A 44 -11.41 0.65 8.78
CA GLY A 44 -12.82 0.61 8.42
C GLY A 44 -13.70 0.05 9.55
N PRO A 45 -14.19 -1.20 9.43
CA PRO A 45 -15.00 -1.83 10.47
C PRO A 45 -14.17 -2.14 11.73
N GLU A 46 -14.85 -2.40 12.85
CA GLU A 46 -14.21 -2.90 14.06
C GLU A 46 -13.51 -4.25 13.77
N ASP A 47 -12.26 -4.36 14.20
CA ASP A 47 -11.44 -5.55 14.01
C ASP A 47 -10.81 -5.99 15.34
N ALA A 48 -11.33 -7.08 15.90
CA ALA A 48 -10.87 -7.65 17.16
C ALA A 48 -9.48 -8.33 17.06
N SER A 49 -8.95 -8.52 15.85
CA SER A 49 -7.59 -9.04 15.64
C SER A 49 -6.50 -7.98 15.81
N ILE A 50 -6.86 -6.69 15.82
CA ILE A 50 -5.91 -5.60 16.11
C ILE A 50 -5.42 -5.75 17.55
N ARG A 51 -4.10 -5.81 17.72
CA ARG A 51 -3.47 -5.91 19.04
C ARG A 51 -3.83 -4.71 19.90
N HIS A 52 -4.03 -4.94 21.20
CA HIS A 52 -4.48 -3.91 22.13
C HIS A 52 -3.57 -2.66 22.12
N GLU A 53 -2.26 -2.85 22.00
CA GLU A 53 -1.28 -1.77 21.98
C GLU A 53 -1.35 -0.92 20.70
N ALA A 54 -1.82 -1.50 19.59
CA ALA A 54 -1.97 -0.82 18.32
C ALA A 54 -3.26 0.03 18.24
N LEU A 55 -4.26 -0.26 19.09
CA LEU A 55 -5.53 0.48 19.11
C LEU A 55 -5.34 1.98 19.36
N ALA A 56 -4.33 2.37 20.16
CA ALA A 56 -4.03 3.79 20.40
C ALA A 56 -3.60 4.55 19.12
N GLN A 57 -3.07 3.83 18.13
CA GLN A 57 -2.63 4.37 16.84
C GLN A 57 -3.72 4.29 15.77
N ALA A 58 -4.78 3.53 16.00
CA ALA A 58 -5.89 3.36 15.09
C ALA A 58 -6.85 4.56 15.13
N ARG A 59 -7.43 4.88 13.98
CA ARG A 59 -8.43 5.93 13.79
C ARG A 59 -9.54 5.38 12.87
N PRO A 60 -10.81 5.42 13.29
CA PRO A 60 -11.89 4.79 12.55
C PRO A 60 -12.36 5.67 11.38
N ALA A 61 -12.42 5.10 10.18
CA ALA A 61 -13.03 5.72 9.00
C ALA A 61 -14.53 5.40 8.94
N PRO A 62 -15.39 6.32 8.50
CA PRO A 62 -16.83 6.07 8.41
C PRO A 62 -17.18 5.13 7.23
N PRO A 63 -18.32 4.41 7.29
CA PRO A 63 -18.84 3.66 6.14
C PRO A 63 -19.32 4.62 5.03
N PRO A 64 -19.34 4.20 3.74
CA PRO A 64 -18.77 2.97 3.20
C PRO A 64 -17.23 2.97 3.33
N TYR A 65 -16.66 1.88 3.85
CA TYR A 65 -15.28 1.90 4.35
C TYR A 65 -14.25 1.94 3.21
N GLU A 66 -14.47 1.14 2.18
CA GLU A 66 -13.59 0.96 1.02
C GLU A 66 -13.44 2.28 0.27
N GLU A 67 -14.56 2.88 -0.15
CA GLU A 67 -14.62 4.19 -0.81
C GLU A 67 -13.97 5.29 0.04
N ASN A 68 -14.33 5.38 1.34
CA ASN A 68 -13.79 6.44 2.19
C ASN A 68 -12.29 6.27 2.46
N LEU A 69 -11.80 5.05 2.67
CA LEU A 69 -10.37 4.78 2.85
C LEU A 69 -9.58 5.06 1.57
N ALA A 70 -10.10 4.68 0.40
CA ALA A 70 -9.48 4.98 -0.89
C ALA A 70 -9.41 6.49 -1.17
N ARG A 71 -10.46 7.23 -0.82
CA ARG A 71 -10.50 8.71 -0.92
C ARG A 71 -9.54 9.37 0.07
N LEU A 72 -9.45 8.89 1.30
CA LEU A 72 -8.48 9.38 2.30
C LEU A 72 -7.04 9.10 1.86
N PHE A 73 -6.80 7.92 1.29
CA PHE A 73 -5.52 7.56 0.68
C PHE A 73 -5.15 8.54 -0.45
N GLU A 74 -6.06 8.80 -1.39
CA GLU A 74 -5.82 9.73 -2.50
C GLU A 74 -5.47 11.13 -1.98
N ARG A 75 -6.21 11.62 -0.98
CA ARG A 75 -5.92 12.90 -0.32
C ARG A 75 -4.56 12.92 0.36
N ALA A 76 -4.20 11.89 1.13
CA ALA A 76 -2.86 11.81 1.72
C ALA A 76 -1.76 11.80 0.67
N TRP A 77 -1.95 11.06 -0.41
CA TRP A 77 -0.98 11.03 -1.50
C TRP A 77 -0.84 12.40 -2.15
N THR A 78 -1.95 13.02 -2.53
CA THR A 78 -1.93 14.27 -3.30
C THR A 78 -1.58 15.51 -2.46
N GLU A 79 -2.01 15.56 -1.19
CA GLU A 79 -1.81 16.70 -0.29
C GLU A 79 -0.51 16.60 0.52
N LEU A 80 -0.14 15.42 1.01
CA LEU A 80 0.99 15.23 1.95
C LEU A 80 2.19 14.54 1.32
N LEU A 81 1.96 13.66 0.36
CA LEU A 81 2.99 12.82 -0.24
C LEU A 81 3.14 12.99 -1.76
N PRO A 82 3.11 14.22 -2.33
CA PRO A 82 3.14 14.40 -3.77
C PRO A 82 4.40 13.82 -4.42
N GLY A 83 4.22 13.06 -5.50
CA GLY A 83 5.30 12.34 -6.19
C GLY A 83 4.83 10.98 -6.71
N PRO A 84 5.73 10.14 -7.23
CA PRO A 84 5.40 8.78 -7.63
C PRO A 84 4.85 7.96 -6.45
N LEU A 85 3.90 7.08 -6.74
CA LEU A 85 3.38 6.08 -5.82
C LEU A 85 3.70 4.70 -6.37
N TRP A 86 4.16 3.81 -5.51
CA TRP A 86 4.34 2.39 -5.81
C TRP A 86 3.32 1.56 -5.05
N ILE A 87 2.58 0.70 -5.74
CA ILE A 87 1.71 -0.33 -5.14
C ILE A 87 2.29 -1.70 -5.51
N MET A 88 2.49 -2.55 -4.51
CA MET A 88 3.04 -3.90 -4.69
C MET A 88 2.44 -4.88 -3.68
N PRO A 89 2.28 -6.16 -4.02
CA PRO A 89 1.82 -7.15 -3.06
C PRO A 89 2.86 -7.37 -1.95
N ALA A 90 2.42 -7.49 -0.71
CA ALA A 90 3.30 -7.85 0.40
C ALA A 90 3.85 -9.27 0.28
N SER A 91 3.25 -10.10 -0.59
CA SER A 91 3.79 -11.38 -1.08
C SER A 91 4.55 -11.15 -2.41
N HIS A 92 4.09 -11.72 -3.53
CA HIS A 92 4.56 -11.47 -4.90
C HIS A 92 3.43 -11.66 -5.92
N TRP A 93 3.56 -11.06 -7.11
CA TRP A 93 2.49 -11.03 -8.12
C TRP A 93 2.04 -12.41 -8.59
N ALA A 94 2.97 -13.35 -8.81
CA ALA A 94 2.60 -14.70 -9.22
C ALA A 94 1.66 -15.38 -8.21
N TYR A 95 1.88 -15.18 -6.90
CA TYR A 95 1.00 -15.72 -5.87
C TYR A 95 -0.38 -15.07 -5.92
N GLU A 96 -0.42 -13.73 -6.02
CA GLU A 96 -1.68 -13.00 -6.08
C GLU A 96 -2.52 -13.36 -7.31
N LEU A 97 -1.88 -13.60 -8.45
CA LEU A 97 -2.57 -13.87 -9.71
C LEU A 97 -2.91 -15.35 -9.91
N GLU A 98 -2.22 -16.27 -9.23
CA GLU A 98 -2.48 -17.72 -9.34
C GLU A 98 -3.33 -18.27 -8.19
N PHE A 99 -3.07 -17.83 -6.95
CA PHE A 99 -3.65 -18.42 -5.75
C PHE A 99 -4.46 -17.44 -4.90
N GLY A 100 -4.02 -16.18 -4.79
CA GLY A 100 -4.61 -15.21 -3.88
C GLY A 100 -5.92 -14.61 -4.39
N ASN A 101 -5.91 -14.08 -5.61
CA ASN A 101 -6.91 -13.11 -6.11
C ASN A 101 -7.21 -13.29 -7.61
N ALA A 102 -7.06 -14.51 -8.15
CA ALA A 102 -7.13 -14.82 -9.58
C ALA A 102 -8.47 -14.48 -10.26
N ASP A 103 -9.57 -14.48 -9.50
CA ASP A 103 -10.94 -14.27 -9.98
C ASP A 103 -11.27 -12.81 -10.27
N TRP A 104 -10.63 -11.84 -9.60
CA TRP A 104 -10.93 -10.41 -9.74
C TRP A 104 -9.72 -9.55 -10.11
N MET A 105 -8.50 -9.90 -9.65
CA MET A 105 -7.30 -9.07 -9.85
C MET A 105 -6.98 -8.78 -11.33
N PRO A 106 -7.10 -9.74 -12.27
CA PRO A 106 -6.87 -9.45 -13.69
C PRO A 106 -7.81 -8.37 -14.26
N ALA A 107 -9.07 -8.30 -13.77
CA ALA A 107 -10.01 -7.27 -14.18
C ALA A 107 -9.62 -5.90 -13.60
N ALA A 108 -9.28 -5.85 -12.29
CA ALA A 108 -8.83 -4.63 -11.63
C ALA A 108 -7.55 -4.06 -12.26
N LEU A 109 -6.57 -4.90 -12.61
CA LEU A 109 -5.36 -4.49 -13.32
C LEU A 109 -5.67 -3.89 -14.71
N ARG A 110 -6.63 -4.49 -15.43
CA ARG A 110 -7.07 -3.99 -16.75
C ARG A 110 -7.75 -2.62 -16.66
N GLU A 111 -8.50 -2.35 -15.58
CA GLU A 111 -9.12 -1.04 -15.33
C GLU A 111 -8.04 0.07 -15.30
N ILE A 112 -6.90 -0.20 -14.65
CA ILE A 112 -5.74 0.69 -14.60
C ILE A 112 -4.74 0.54 -15.76
N LYS A 113 -5.11 -0.20 -16.81
CA LYS A 113 -4.31 -0.41 -18.03
C LYS A 113 -3.00 -1.20 -17.84
N ILE A 114 -2.95 -2.06 -16.82
CA ILE A 114 -1.89 -3.05 -16.64
C ILE A 114 -2.37 -4.41 -17.16
N ASP A 115 -1.59 -5.05 -18.02
CA ASP A 115 -1.85 -6.43 -18.42
C ASP A 115 -1.37 -7.38 -17.32
N SER A 116 -2.26 -8.21 -16.79
CA SER A 116 -1.91 -9.23 -15.79
C SER A 116 -0.83 -10.19 -16.31
N ALA A 117 -0.73 -10.40 -17.63
CA ALA A 117 0.31 -11.25 -18.22
C ALA A 117 1.73 -10.73 -17.95
N ASP A 118 1.91 -9.42 -17.77
CA ASP A 118 3.21 -8.80 -17.45
C ASP A 118 3.65 -9.05 -15.99
N LEU A 119 2.70 -9.49 -15.15
CA LEU A 119 2.88 -9.69 -13.71
C LEU A 119 2.78 -11.18 -13.30
N GLN A 120 2.06 -12.01 -14.05
CA GLN A 120 1.72 -13.39 -13.67
C GLN A 120 2.91 -14.30 -13.35
N PHE A 121 4.09 -14.04 -13.95
CA PHE A 121 5.30 -14.83 -13.72
C PHE A 121 6.31 -14.13 -12.79
N ARG A 122 5.97 -12.96 -12.25
CA ARG A 122 6.83 -12.23 -11.34
C ARG A 122 6.70 -12.82 -9.94
N ASN A 123 7.66 -13.69 -9.62
CA ASN A 123 7.87 -14.22 -8.27
C ASN A 123 8.59 -13.22 -7.36
N ASN A 124 8.26 -11.93 -7.50
CA ASN A 124 8.82 -10.85 -6.71
C ASN A 124 7.82 -9.72 -6.43
N GLY A 125 8.20 -8.80 -5.54
CA GLY A 125 7.46 -7.58 -5.22
C GLY A 125 7.69 -6.43 -6.20
N ALA A 126 7.70 -6.69 -7.51
CA ALA A 126 7.71 -5.61 -8.51
C ALA A 126 6.56 -4.62 -8.22
N ALA A 127 6.76 -3.33 -8.47
CA ALA A 127 5.74 -2.33 -8.19
C ALA A 127 4.94 -1.97 -9.43
N ILE A 128 3.69 -1.58 -9.24
CA ILE A 128 2.97 -0.73 -10.18
C ILE A 128 3.19 0.71 -9.72
N GLU A 129 3.84 1.51 -10.57
CA GLU A 129 4.04 2.93 -10.33
C GLU A 129 2.92 3.75 -10.95
N PHE A 130 2.40 4.68 -10.15
CA PHE A 130 1.44 5.70 -10.57
C PHE A 130 2.08 7.08 -10.45
N GLU A 131 1.83 7.94 -11.43
CA GLU A 131 2.12 9.37 -11.37
C GLU A 131 0.96 10.16 -10.74
N MET A 132 1.23 11.39 -10.30
CA MET A 132 0.26 12.25 -9.61
C MET A 132 -1.01 12.55 -10.42
N ASN A 133 -0.90 12.66 -11.75
CA ASN A 133 -2.05 12.85 -12.63
C ASN A 133 -2.90 11.57 -12.80
N GLU A 134 -2.51 10.48 -12.16
CA GLU A 134 -3.17 9.17 -12.16
C GLU A 134 -3.80 8.86 -10.79
N SER A 135 -3.94 9.87 -9.92
CA SER A 135 -4.46 9.73 -8.56
C SER A 135 -5.80 8.99 -8.50
N ALA A 136 -6.71 9.33 -9.43
CA ALA A 136 -8.01 8.69 -9.53
C ALA A 136 -7.91 7.18 -9.85
N ASN A 137 -6.99 6.79 -10.76
CA ASN A 137 -6.79 5.38 -11.10
C ASN A 137 -6.17 4.60 -9.93
N ALA A 138 -5.21 5.19 -9.21
CA ALA A 138 -4.64 4.54 -8.04
C ALA A 138 -5.66 4.42 -6.90
N SER A 139 -6.46 5.47 -6.66
CA SER A 139 -7.53 5.46 -5.67
C SER A 139 -8.55 4.37 -5.97
N GLN A 140 -9.01 4.28 -7.23
CA GLN A 140 -9.89 3.20 -7.68
C GLN A 140 -9.25 1.82 -7.48
N PHE A 141 -7.96 1.66 -7.77
CA PHE A 141 -7.27 0.39 -7.54
C PHE A 141 -7.18 0.03 -6.05
N VAL A 142 -6.88 1.01 -5.19
CA VAL A 142 -6.90 0.84 -3.72
C VAL A 142 -8.30 0.46 -3.23
N GLU A 143 -9.35 1.06 -3.76
CA GLU A 143 -10.74 0.69 -3.44
C GLU A 143 -10.99 -0.78 -3.80
N ARG A 144 -10.64 -1.22 -5.02
CA ARG A 144 -10.75 -2.63 -5.43
C ARG A 144 -9.99 -3.59 -4.51
N LEU A 145 -8.78 -3.22 -4.10
CA LEU A 145 -8.00 -3.99 -3.14
C LEU A 145 -8.76 -4.11 -1.80
N LEU A 146 -9.30 -3.01 -1.28
CA LEU A 146 -10.07 -2.99 -0.03
C LEU A 146 -11.39 -3.78 -0.11
N GLU A 147 -12.02 -3.82 -1.29
CA GLU A 147 -13.26 -4.58 -1.54
C GLU A 147 -13.03 -6.09 -1.54
N HIS A 148 -11.93 -6.54 -2.15
CA HIS A 148 -11.78 -7.94 -2.57
C HIS A 148 -10.66 -8.72 -1.87
N LEU A 149 -9.72 -8.08 -1.19
CA LEU A 149 -8.65 -8.81 -0.49
C LEU A 149 -9.24 -9.67 0.65
N ALA A 150 -8.95 -10.96 0.61
CA ALA A 150 -9.41 -11.92 1.62
C ALA A 150 -8.31 -12.34 2.62
N GLY A 151 -7.04 -12.19 2.25
CA GLY A 151 -5.91 -12.63 3.11
C GLY A 151 -4.54 -12.12 2.69
N SER A 152 -4.43 -11.45 1.54
CA SER A 152 -3.20 -10.81 1.09
C SER A 152 -3.18 -9.33 1.51
N ASP A 153 -1.98 -8.83 1.77
CA ASP A 153 -1.75 -7.42 2.04
C ASP A 153 -0.97 -6.79 0.89
N PHE A 154 -1.07 -5.47 0.76
CA PHE A 154 -0.31 -4.68 -0.22
C PHE A 154 0.49 -3.59 0.49
N THR A 155 1.66 -3.29 -0.07
CA THR A 155 2.51 -2.19 0.36
C THR A 155 2.38 -1.04 -0.62
N LEU A 156 2.14 0.15 -0.08
CA LEU A 156 2.18 1.41 -0.78
C LEU A 156 3.44 2.15 -0.33
N ALA A 157 4.30 2.48 -1.28
CA ALA A 157 5.57 3.17 -1.04
C ALA A 157 5.66 4.44 -1.89
N PHE A 158 6.46 5.40 -1.43
CA PHE A 158 6.58 6.71 -2.06
C PHE A 158 8.06 7.00 -2.31
N PRO A 159 8.60 6.72 -3.51
CA PRO A 159 10.02 6.86 -3.81
C PRO A 159 10.59 8.22 -3.40
N GLY A 160 11.72 8.17 -2.67
CA GLY A 160 12.39 9.34 -2.11
C GLY A 160 11.81 9.84 -0.78
N LYS A 161 10.79 9.18 -0.22
CA LYS A 161 10.18 9.53 1.07
C LYS A 161 10.20 8.33 2.02
N PRO A 162 10.75 8.49 3.25
CA PRO A 162 10.81 7.42 4.24
C PRO A 162 9.45 7.21 4.92
N VAL A 163 8.46 6.77 4.13
CA VAL A 163 7.10 6.42 4.52
C VAL A 163 6.64 5.20 3.74
N ILE A 164 5.89 4.32 4.40
CA ILE A 164 5.15 3.22 3.78
C ILE A 164 3.74 3.17 4.35
N CYS A 165 2.81 2.64 3.58
CA CYS A 165 1.47 2.29 4.04
C CYS A 165 1.18 0.83 3.71
N THR A 166 0.76 0.05 4.69
CA THR A 166 0.26 -1.31 4.46
C THR A 166 -1.26 -1.25 4.29
N LEU A 167 -1.74 -1.69 3.15
CA LEU A 167 -3.14 -1.98 2.90
C LEU A 167 -3.42 -3.42 3.33
N HIS A 168 -4.17 -3.57 4.42
CA HIS A 168 -4.48 -4.85 5.03
C HIS A 168 -5.89 -5.31 4.63
N HIS A 169 -6.05 -6.61 4.39
CA HIS A 169 -7.30 -7.22 3.91
C HIS A 169 -8.53 -6.99 4.82
N HIS A 170 -8.34 -6.67 6.10
CA HIS A 170 -9.43 -6.24 7.00
C HIS A 170 -9.88 -4.78 6.80
N LYS A 171 -9.67 -4.20 5.62
CA LYS A 171 -10.00 -2.80 5.27
C LYS A 171 -9.27 -1.79 6.16
N GLN A 172 -7.95 -1.87 6.17
CA GLN A 172 -7.09 -1.02 7.01
C GLN A 172 -5.93 -0.45 6.21
N LEU A 173 -5.56 0.79 6.52
CA LEU A 173 -4.38 1.46 5.99
C LEU A 173 -3.45 1.82 7.15
N TRP A 174 -2.32 1.12 7.25
CA TRP A 174 -1.33 1.30 8.32
C TRP A 174 -0.12 2.08 7.82
N TRP A 175 -0.08 3.36 8.15
CA TRP A 175 1.01 4.27 7.81
C TRP A 175 2.17 4.15 8.80
N GLN A 176 3.38 4.11 8.29
CA GLN A 176 4.62 4.13 9.05
C GLN A 176 5.58 5.15 8.45
N ALA A 177 6.11 6.06 9.27
CA ALA A 177 7.11 7.02 8.83
C ALA A 177 8.06 7.40 9.96
N ILE A 178 9.23 7.93 9.61
CA ILE A 178 10.20 8.48 10.59
C ILE A 178 9.95 9.96 10.90
N ASP A 179 9.16 10.65 10.07
CA ASP A 179 8.76 12.04 10.32
C ASP A 179 7.49 12.08 11.18
N PRO A 180 7.57 12.50 12.46
CA PRO A 180 6.40 12.60 13.32
C PRO A 180 5.40 13.67 12.83
N THR A 181 5.85 14.68 12.08
CA THR A 181 4.99 15.72 11.53
C THR A 181 4.03 15.11 10.51
N LEU A 182 4.57 14.35 9.56
CA LEU A 182 3.78 13.61 8.56
C LEU A 182 2.73 12.70 9.21
N ILE A 183 3.11 11.90 10.22
CA ILE A 183 2.15 11.04 10.92
C ILE A 183 1.06 11.85 11.63
N ASN A 184 1.39 13.01 12.19
CA ASN A 184 0.39 13.88 12.80
C ASN A 184 -0.56 14.49 11.77
N GLU A 185 -0.08 14.86 10.59
CA GLU A 185 -0.97 15.34 9.51
C GLU A 185 -1.86 14.21 8.97
N LEU A 186 -1.33 13.00 8.80
CA LEU A 186 -2.13 11.82 8.43
C LEU A 186 -3.24 11.53 9.46
N ARG A 187 -2.97 11.72 10.75
CA ARG A 187 -4.00 11.59 11.80
C ARG A 187 -5.09 12.67 11.72
N ARG A 188 -4.81 13.84 11.14
CA ARG A 188 -5.76 14.96 11.01
C ARG A 188 -6.58 14.92 9.71
N LEU A 189 -6.15 14.14 8.72
CA LEU A 189 -6.89 13.99 7.46
C LEU A 189 -8.21 13.22 7.61
N LEU A 190 -8.30 12.39 8.65
CA LEU A 190 -9.50 11.67 9.05
C LEU A 190 -10.37 12.52 9.97
#